data_AF-A0A8J1YYP3-F1
#
_entry.id   AF-A0A8J1YYP3-F1
#
_cell.length_a   1.000
_cell.length_b   1.000
_cell.length_c   1.000
_cell.angle_alpha   90.00
_cell.angle_beta   90.00
_cell.angle_gamma   90.00
#
_symmetry.space_group_name_H-M   'P 1'
#
loop_
_entity.id
_entity.type
_entity.pdbx_description
1 polymer ?
#
loop_
_entity_poly.entity_id
_entity_poly.type
_entity_poly.pdbx_seq_one_letter_code
_entity_poly.pdbx_strand_id
1 'polypeptide(L)'
;MGAITAGSAKYNVLRKGLVDHEHETAKRAGRNCVKNLFLFPGGIAEIFQAGPGRHTIVLKCRRGLCRLCLESDSTLVPCYAFGVNDFYRNLLLSGSGGQESWIGKLSRKLQIGVALFWGPLGPFCPLVPFQPPNGVQFCFGEGIQMQQFCSDKTAFSAMPTEERERLVDKVLARYIEEIQTVFDKYKVVCGCSPDAKLEIL
;
A
#
# COMPACT_ATOMS: atom_id res chain seq x y z
N MET A 1 -24.09 -11.91 -9.07
CA MET A 1 -22.68 -11.56 -9.37
C MET A 1 -22.25 -10.55 -8.32
N GLY A 2 -21.70 -11.01 -7.20
CA GLY A 2 -21.34 -10.13 -6.09
C GLY A 2 -20.00 -9.47 -6.37
N ALA A 3 -20.00 -8.18 -6.68
CA ALA A 3 -18.78 -7.41 -6.58
C ALA A 3 -18.34 -7.44 -5.11
N ILE A 4 -17.19 -8.04 -4.83
CA ILE A 4 -16.48 -7.79 -3.57
C ILE A 4 -15.97 -6.36 -3.71
N THR A 5 -16.84 -5.38 -3.45
CA THR A 5 -16.37 -4.05 -3.14
C THR A 5 -15.65 -4.21 -1.81
N ALA A 6 -14.34 -3.96 -1.79
CA ALA A 6 -13.65 -3.75 -0.53
C ALA A 6 -14.43 -2.62 0.17
N GLY A 7 -15.24 -2.98 1.17
CA GLY A 7 -15.98 -1.99 1.94
C GLY A 7 -14.99 -0.92 2.37
N SER A 8 -15.36 0.36 2.24
CA SER A 8 -14.47 1.46 2.63
C SER A 8 -14.15 1.30 4.12
N ALA A 9 -13.02 0.69 4.43
CA ALA A 9 -12.54 0.50 5.78
C ALA A 9 -12.03 1.87 6.26
N LYS A 10 -12.96 2.69 6.74
CA LYS A 10 -12.66 4.02 7.29
C LYS A 10 -11.73 3.84 8.50
N TYR A 11 -10.85 4.82 8.72
CA TYR A 11 -9.90 4.81 9.85
C TYR A 11 -10.58 4.45 11.18
N ASN A 12 -11.73 5.07 11.49
CA ASN A 12 -12.47 4.82 12.73
C ASN A 12 -12.95 3.37 12.89
N VAL A 13 -13.27 2.68 11.79
CA VAL A 13 -13.67 1.27 11.82
C VAL A 13 -12.48 0.39 12.16
N LEU A 14 -11.33 0.64 11.52
CA LEU A 14 -10.09 -0.08 11.80
C LEU A 14 -9.61 0.17 13.23
N ARG A 15 -9.66 1.43 13.68
CA ARG A 15 -9.33 1.85 15.05
C ARG A 15 -10.20 1.13 16.08
N LYS A 16 -11.53 1.17 15.93
CA LYS A 16 -12.45 0.45 16.83
C LYS A 16 -12.17 -1.05 16.89
N GLY A 17 -11.86 -1.65 15.74
CA GLY A 17 -11.53 -3.07 15.68
C GLY A 17 -10.22 -3.44 16.39
N LEU A 18 -9.18 -2.61 16.26
CA LEU A 18 -7.85 -2.87 16.80
C LEU A 18 -7.66 -2.41 18.25
N VAL A 19 -8.11 -1.20 18.57
CA VAL A 19 -7.92 -0.55 19.87
C VAL A 19 -9.03 -0.95 20.84
N ASP A 20 -10.28 -0.87 20.39
CA ASP A 20 -11.46 -1.09 21.23
C ASP A 20 -11.96 -2.56 21.17
N HIS A 21 -11.30 -3.41 20.36
CA HIS A 21 -11.67 -4.80 20.10
C HIS A 21 -13.11 -5.01 19.56
N GLU A 22 -13.66 -3.98 18.92
CA GLU A 22 -15.01 -3.98 18.35
C GLU A 22 -15.03 -4.43 16.88
N HIS A 23 -14.44 -5.58 16.58
CA HIS A 23 -14.37 -6.08 15.20
C HIS A 23 -15.48 -7.11 14.89
N GLU A 24 -16.50 -6.70 14.14
CA GLU A 24 -17.62 -7.54 13.68
C GLU A 24 -17.18 -8.91 13.12
N THR A 25 -16.21 -8.93 12.20
CA THR A 25 -15.75 -10.17 11.58
C THR A 25 -15.00 -11.07 12.55
N ALA A 26 -14.32 -10.50 13.55
CA ALA A 26 -13.61 -11.28 14.55
C ALA A 26 -14.62 -11.95 15.47
N LYS A 27 -15.63 -11.18 15.93
CA LYS A 27 -16.75 -11.68 16.72
C LYS A 27 -17.51 -12.80 16.00
N ARG A 28 -17.81 -12.64 14.70
CA ARG A 28 -18.44 -13.70 13.87
C ARG A 28 -17.60 -14.97 13.75
N ALA A 29 -16.28 -14.83 13.78
CA ALA A 29 -15.34 -15.95 13.77
C ALA A 29 -15.07 -16.53 15.18
N GLY A 30 -15.81 -16.11 16.21
CA GLY A 30 -15.59 -16.53 17.60
C GLY A 30 -14.27 -16.04 18.21
N ARG A 31 -13.67 -14.99 17.63
CA ARG A 31 -12.42 -14.40 18.11
C ARG A 31 -12.69 -13.12 18.89
N ASN A 32 -12.05 -13.01 20.05
CA ASN A 32 -12.16 -11.83 20.91
C ASN A 32 -11.26 -10.67 20.48
N CYS A 33 -10.29 -10.90 19.59
CA CYS A 33 -9.38 -9.87 19.10
C CYS A 33 -8.89 -10.15 17.67
N VAL A 34 -8.44 -9.10 16.99
CA VAL A 34 -7.72 -9.17 15.72
C VAL A 34 -6.24 -9.43 16.03
N LYS A 35 -5.65 -10.50 15.47
CA LYS A 35 -4.24 -10.85 15.68
C LYS A 35 -3.29 -10.13 14.73
N ASN A 36 -3.69 -10.00 13.46
CA ASN A 36 -2.89 -9.39 12.40
C ASN A 36 -3.81 -8.60 11.49
N LEU A 37 -3.35 -7.44 11.02
CA LEU A 37 -4.02 -6.62 10.02
C LEU A 37 -3.06 -6.35 8.86
N PHE A 38 -3.51 -6.63 7.64
CA PHE A 38 -2.80 -6.27 6.42
C PHE A 38 -3.47 -5.04 5.80
N LEU A 39 -2.69 -3.98 5.54
CA LEU A 39 -3.19 -2.74 4.98
C LEU A 39 -2.33 -2.30 3.79
N PHE A 40 -2.98 -1.91 2.70
CA PHE A 40 -2.34 -1.36 1.51
C PHE A 40 -2.63 0.16 1.42
N PRO A 41 -1.68 1.03 1.84
CA PRO A 41 -1.96 2.46 2.02
C PRO A 41 -2.08 3.26 0.73
N GLY A 42 -1.57 2.76 -0.40
CA GLY A 42 -1.48 3.52 -1.64
C GLY A 42 -2.80 3.75 -2.38
N GLY A 43 -3.70 2.76 -2.36
CA GLY A 43 -5.03 2.86 -2.97
C GLY A 43 -4.99 3.24 -4.46
N ILE A 44 -5.95 4.06 -4.90
CA ILE A 44 -6.13 4.42 -6.32
C ILE A 44 -4.91 5.17 -6.90
N ALA A 45 -4.19 5.95 -6.08
CA ALA A 45 -3.05 6.74 -6.56
C ALA A 45 -1.92 5.86 -7.12
N GLU A 46 -1.70 4.67 -6.55
CA GLU A 46 -0.68 3.73 -7.05
C GLU A 46 -1.06 3.14 -8.41
N ILE A 47 -2.37 2.97 -8.69
CA ILE A 47 -2.85 2.43 -9.98
C ILE A 47 -2.39 3.30 -11.16
N PHE A 48 -2.31 4.61 -10.96
CA PHE A 48 -1.86 5.54 -12.00
C PHE A 48 -0.35 5.52 -12.25
N GLN A 49 0.43 5.00 -11.30
CA GLN A 49 1.88 4.86 -11.41
C GLN A 49 2.31 3.42 -11.75
N ALA A 50 1.38 2.46 -11.65
CA ALA A 50 1.60 1.05 -11.91
C ALA A 50 1.88 0.81 -13.40
N GLY A 51 3.07 0.29 -13.67
CA GLY A 51 3.46 -0.18 -14.98
C GLY A 51 4.59 -1.20 -14.84
N PRO A 52 4.77 -2.07 -15.84
CA PRO A 52 5.81 -3.09 -15.79
C PRO A 52 7.21 -2.49 -15.60
N GLY A 53 7.98 -3.09 -14.71
CA GLY A 53 9.31 -2.62 -14.34
C GLY A 53 9.35 -1.31 -13.54
N ARG A 54 8.19 -0.69 -13.23
CA ARG A 54 8.12 0.45 -12.32
C ARG A 54 7.89 -0.03 -10.89
N HIS A 55 8.65 0.55 -9.97
CA HIS A 55 8.50 0.32 -8.54
C HIS A 55 8.17 1.67 -7.89
N THR A 56 6.89 1.99 -7.80
CA THR A 56 6.42 3.25 -7.20
C THR A 56 5.39 2.92 -6.11
N ILE A 57 5.56 3.50 -4.92
CA ILE A 57 4.61 3.40 -3.82
C ILE A 57 4.21 4.79 -3.35
N VAL A 58 2.96 4.96 -2.91
CA VAL A 58 2.45 6.26 -2.42
C VAL A 58 2.27 6.18 -0.91
N LEU A 59 3.25 6.70 -0.17
CA LEU A 59 3.37 6.51 1.28
C LEU A 59 3.76 7.78 2.06
N LYS A 60 4.43 8.77 1.45
CA LYS A 60 5.01 9.94 2.16
C LYS A 60 3.98 10.73 2.98
N CYS A 61 2.75 10.82 2.49
CA CYS A 61 1.67 11.55 3.15
C CYS A 61 0.68 10.63 3.91
N ARG A 62 0.93 9.31 3.96
CA ARG A 62 -0.02 8.31 4.47
C ARG A 62 0.28 7.95 5.93
N ARG A 63 -0.12 8.86 6.83
CA ARG A 63 0.11 8.75 8.28
C ARG A 63 -0.79 7.76 9.03
N GLY A 64 -1.94 7.41 8.45
CA GLY A 64 -2.99 6.65 9.15
C GLY A 64 -2.53 5.29 9.66
N LEU A 65 -1.68 4.57 8.92
CA LEU A 65 -1.14 3.28 9.34
C LEU A 65 -0.27 3.44 10.60
N CYS A 66 0.68 4.38 10.57
CA CYS A 66 1.60 4.62 11.69
C CYS A 66 0.84 5.12 12.93
N ARG A 67 -0.14 6.02 12.75
CA ARG A 67 -1.00 6.49 13.84
C ARG A 67 -1.76 5.32 14.48
N LEU A 68 -2.32 4.43 13.67
CA LEU A 68 -3.06 3.28 14.17
C LEU A 68 -2.18 2.34 15.00
N CYS A 69 -0.96 2.05 14.53
CA CYS A 69 0.01 1.22 15.27
C CYS A 69 0.39 1.84 16.63
N LEU A 70 0.59 3.16 16.68
CA LEU A 70 0.89 3.89 17.92
C LEU A 70 -0.29 3.87 18.91
N GLU A 71 -1.53 4.01 18.42
CA GLU A 71 -2.73 3.94 19.25
C GLU A 71 -3.00 2.53 19.81
N SER A 72 -2.63 1.49 19.05
CA SER A 72 -2.88 0.09 19.42
C SER A 72 -1.65 -0.63 20.02
N ASP A 73 -0.52 0.07 20.19
CA ASP A 73 0.78 -0.50 20.56
C ASP A 73 1.13 -1.78 19.76
N SER A 74 0.92 -1.72 18.44
CA SER A 74 1.07 -2.88 17.56
C SER A 74 2.35 -2.78 16.73
N THR A 75 3.07 -3.90 16.60
CA THR A 75 4.26 -3.99 15.76
C THR A 75 3.92 -3.68 14.30
N LEU A 76 4.63 -2.72 13.71
CA LEU A 76 4.48 -2.34 12.31
C LEU A 76 5.48 -3.11 11.46
N VAL A 77 5.00 -4.03 10.62
CA VAL A 77 5.87 -4.86 9.76
C VAL A 77 5.90 -4.28 8.34
N PRO A 78 7.05 -3.85 7.83
CA PRO A 78 7.23 -3.40 6.45
C PRO A 78 7.07 -4.58 5.50
N CYS A 79 6.21 -4.40 4.50
CA CYS A 79 5.93 -5.41 3.49
C CYS A 79 5.94 -4.78 2.10
N TYR A 80 6.69 -5.37 1.18
CA TYR A 80 6.73 -4.98 -0.22
C TYR A 80 6.35 -6.16 -1.10
N ALA A 81 5.52 -5.92 -2.12
CA ALA A 81 5.05 -6.94 -3.04
C ALA A 81 5.65 -6.72 -4.44
N PHE A 82 6.48 -7.65 -4.90
CA PHE A 82 7.03 -7.66 -6.25
C PHE A 82 6.03 -8.29 -7.25
N GLY A 83 6.12 -7.89 -8.52
CA GLY A 83 5.29 -8.44 -9.61
C GLY A 83 3.86 -7.88 -9.70
N VAL A 84 3.40 -7.11 -8.70
CA VAL A 84 2.04 -6.56 -8.67
C VAL A 84 1.75 -5.55 -9.78
N ASN A 85 2.79 -4.91 -10.33
CA ASN A 85 2.67 -3.94 -11.40
C ASN A 85 2.72 -4.57 -12.82
N ASP A 86 3.00 -5.87 -12.91
CA ASP A 86 3.23 -6.55 -14.20
C ASP A 86 1.97 -7.17 -14.81
N PHE A 87 0.87 -7.23 -14.04
CA PHE A 87 -0.39 -7.86 -14.46
C PHE A 87 -1.08 -7.16 -15.63
N TYR A 88 -0.91 -5.85 -15.77
CA TYR A 88 -1.58 -5.09 -16.81
C TYR A 88 -0.66 -4.05 -17.43
N ARG A 89 -0.92 -3.73 -18.69
CA ARG A 89 -0.27 -2.61 -19.39
C ARG A 89 -1.18 -1.41 -19.33
N ASN A 90 -0.68 -0.30 -18.80
CA ASN A 90 -1.42 0.95 -18.74
C ASN A 90 -1.11 1.80 -19.99
N LEU A 91 -2.13 2.11 -20.81
CA LEU A 91 -1.96 2.93 -22.01
C LEU A 91 -1.36 4.32 -21.72
N LEU A 92 -1.63 4.88 -20.53
CA LEU A 92 -1.13 6.20 -20.13
C LEU A 92 0.38 6.22 -19.87
N LEU A 93 0.99 5.04 -19.66
CA LEU A 93 2.42 4.88 -19.37
C LEU A 93 3.18 4.20 -20.53
N SER A 94 2.50 3.43 -21.38
CA SER A 94 3.11 2.78 -22.54
C SER A 94 3.18 3.73 -23.75
N GLY A 95 4.40 4.22 -24.02
CA GLY A 95 4.99 4.76 -25.27
C GLY A 95 4.14 5.32 -26.42
N SER A 96 3.06 4.68 -26.86
CA SER A 96 2.25 5.11 -28.01
C SER A 96 1.11 6.07 -27.67
N GLY A 97 0.75 6.21 -26.39
CA GLY A 97 -0.33 7.09 -25.92
C GLY A 97 0.00 7.83 -24.62
N GLY A 98 1.27 8.07 -24.34
CA GLY A 98 1.81 8.50 -23.03
C GLY A 98 1.16 9.74 -22.40
N GLN A 99 1.60 10.13 -21.20
CA GLN A 99 1.02 11.27 -20.44
C GLN A 99 0.85 12.59 -21.22
N GLU A 100 1.64 12.79 -22.28
CA GLU A 100 1.63 13.91 -23.24
C GLU A 100 0.52 13.82 -24.31
N SER A 101 -0.02 12.62 -24.55
CA SER A 101 -1.11 12.33 -25.49
C SER A 101 -2.38 13.07 -25.12
N TRP A 102 -3.18 13.39 -26.14
CA TRP A 102 -4.48 14.02 -25.98
C TRP A 102 -5.42 13.25 -25.03
N ILE A 103 -5.34 11.91 -25.05
CA ILE A 103 -6.10 11.02 -24.15
C ILE A 103 -5.62 11.16 -22.71
N GLY A 104 -4.30 11.26 -22.50
CA GLY A 104 -3.71 11.47 -21.16
C GLY A 104 -4.09 12.82 -20.56
N LYS A 105 -4.13 13.88 -21.38
CA LYS A 105 -4.58 15.22 -20.97
C LYS A 105 -6.09 15.24 -20.65
N LEU A 106 -6.90 14.54 -21.43
CA LEU A 106 -8.35 14.44 -21.22
C LEU A 106 -8.71 13.62 -19.97
N SER A 107 -8.03 12.50 -19.70
CA SER A 107 -8.24 11.68 -18.50
C SER A 107 -7.92 12.44 -17.21
N ARG A 108 -6.81 13.19 -17.16
CA ARG A 108 -6.48 14.06 -15.99
C ARG A 108 -7.55 15.11 -15.74
N LYS A 109 -8.06 15.73 -16.81
CA LYS A 109 -9.10 16.77 -16.76
C LYS A 109 -10.45 16.23 -16.31
N LEU A 110 -10.79 15.00 -16.68
CA LEU A 110 -12.05 14.35 -16.29
C LEU A 110 -11.97 13.65 -14.93
N GLN A 111 -10.77 13.44 -14.35
CA GLN A 111 -10.55 12.60 -13.17
C GLN A 111 -11.13 11.17 -13.32
N ILE A 112 -11.48 10.77 -14.54
CA ILE A 112 -11.87 9.41 -14.87
C ILE A 112 -10.57 8.67 -15.14
N GLY A 113 -10.22 7.78 -14.21
CA GLY A 113 -9.17 6.80 -14.41
C GLY A 113 -9.61 5.78 -15.46
N VAL A 114 -9.59 6.19 -16.74
CA VAL A 114 -9.67 5.25 -17.86
C VAL A 114 -8.31 4.57 -17.94
N ALA A 115 -8.04 3.72 -16.96
CA ALA A 115 -6.94 2.80 -17.03
C ALA A 115 -7.36 1.71 -18.03
N LEU A 116 -7.11 1.98 -19.32
CA LEU A 116 -7.33 1.02 -20.38
C LEU A 116 -6.25 -0.04 -20.25
N PHE A 117 -6.55 -1.05 -19.45
CA PHE A 117 -5.74 -2.23 -19.31
C PHE A 117 -6.08 -3.21 -20.44
N TRP A 118 -5.07 -3.76 -21.10
CA TRP A 118 -5.26 -4.92 -21.95
C TRP A 118 -4.44 -6.08 -21.44
N GLY A 119 -4.96 -7.28 -21.68
CA GLY A 119 -4.31 -8.55 -21.41
C GLY A 119 -3.54 -9.10 -22.60
N PRO A 120 -3.05 -10.35 -22.51
CA PRO A 120 -2.44 -11.06 -23.63
C PRO A 120 -3.32 -11.15 -24.88
N LEU A 121 -4.65 -11.12 -24.72
CA LEU A 121 -5.65 -11.19 -25.79
C LEU A 121 -6.04 -9.82 -26.37
N GLY A 122 -5.30 -8.77 -26.03
CA GLY A 122 -5.53 -7.41 -26.53
C GLY A 122 -6.88 -6.82 -26.07
N PRO A 123 -7.43 -5.83 -26.81
CA PRO A 123 -8.64 -5.11 -26.41
C PRO A 123 -9.92 -5.96 -26.48
N PHE A 124 -9.87 -7.15 -27.10
CA PHE A 124 -11.01 -8.05 -27.20
C PHE A 124 -11.33 -8.75 -25.87
N CYS A 125 -10.33 -8.94 -25.00
CA CYS A 125 -10.53 -9.47 -23.66
C CYS A 125 -9.62 -8.77 -22.64
N PRO A 126 -9.94 -7.52 -22.25
CA PRO A 126 -9.10 -6.71 -21.35
C PRO A 126 -9.07 -7.21 -19.90
N LEU A 127 -9.96 -8.14 -19.54
CA LEU A 127 -10.11 -8.67 -18.18
C LEU A 127 -9.14 -9.82 -17.85
N VAL A 128 -8.42 -10.36 -18.84
CA VAL A 128 -7.43 -11.41 -18.60
C VAL A 128 -6.08 -10.76 -18.30
N PRO A 129 -5.53 -10.89 -17.10
CA PRO A 129 -4.25 -10.27 -16.77
C PRO A 129 -3.07 -11.00 -17.45
N PHE A 130 -1.96 -10.29 -17.64
CA PHE A 130 -0.66 -10.89 -17.86
C PHE A 130 -0.20 -11.65 -16.61
N GLN A 131 0.62 -12.68 -16.81
CA GLN A 131 1.30 -13.34 -15.70
C GLN A 131 2.64 -12.65 -15.46
N PRO A 132 2.91 -12.15 -14.24
CA PRO A 132 4.23 -11.67 -13.86
C PRO A 132 5.25 -12.80 -14.07
N PRO A 133 6.41 -12.56 -14.70
CA PRO A 133 7.37 -13.60 -15.04
C PRO A 133 7.83 -14.44 -13.85
N ASN A 134 7.95 -13.81 -12.67
CA ASN A 134 8.39 -14.45 -11.43
C ASN A 134 7.25 -14.60 -10.40
N GLY A 135 6.00 -14.42 -10.82
CA GLY A 135 4.84 -14.38 -9.93
C GLY A 135 4.80 -13.16 -9.01
N VAL A 136 3.87 -13.17 -8.05
CA VAL A 136 3.77 -12.15 -7.00
C VAL A 136 4.48 -12.66 -5.76
N GLN A 137 5.43 -11.86 -5.26
CA GLN A 137 6.24 -12.23 -4.10
C GLN A 137 6.11 -11.16 -3.01
N PHE A 138 5.65 -11.58 -1.84
CA PHE A 138 5.56 -10.72 -0.66
C PHE A 138 6.83 -10.86 0.16
N CYS A 139 7.53 -9.75 0.36
CA CYS A 139 8.75 -9.69 1.14
C CYS A 139 8.50 -8.87 2.41
N PHE A 140 8.89 -9.44 3.55
CA PHE A 140 8.72 -8.82 4.86
C PHE A 140 10.08 -8.38 5.40
N GLY A 141 10.11 -7.21 6.03
CA GLY A 141 11.25 -6.72 6.79
C GLY A 141 11.08 -6.90 8.28
N GLU A 142 11.94 -6.22 9.04
CA GLU A 142 11.92 -6.29 10.49
C GLU A 142 10.74 -5.50 11.08
N GLY A 143 10.13 -6.07 12.11
CA GLY A 143 8.99 -5.44 12.78
C GLY A 143 9.45 -4.23 13.60
N ILE A 144 8.88 -3.07 13.30
CA ILE A 144 9.10 -1.84 14.06
C ILE A 144 8.22 -1.89 15.31
N GLN A 145 8.86 -1.93 16.48
CA GLN A 145 8.19 -1.96 17.78
C GLN A 145 7.84 -0.54 18.23
N MET A 146 6.57 -0.29 18.54
CA MET A 146 6.09 1.05 18.91
C MET A 146 6.64 1.51 20.27
N GLN A 147 7.01 0.58 21.14
CA GLN A 147 7.62 0.84 22.44
C GLN A 147 8.97 1.56 22.34
N GLN A 148 9.62 1.52 21.17
CA GLN A 148 10.85 2.29 20.89
C GLN A 148 10.58 3.79 20.74
N PHE A 149 9.33 4.18 20.47
CA PHE A 149 8.90 5.56 20.22
C PHE A 149 8.05 6.11 21.35
N CYS A 150 7.15 5.29 21.91
CA CYS A 150 6.25 5.67 23.00
C CYS A 150 6.14 4.53 24.00
N SER A 151 6.35 4.82 25.29
CA SER A 151 6.39 3.80 26.34
C SER A 151 5.05 3.06 26.55
N ASP A 152 3.92 3.72 26.30
CA ASP A 152 2.58 3.14 26.46
C ASP A 152 1.55 3.82 25.52
N LYS A 153 0.50 3.08 25.13
CA LYS A 153 -0.64 3.57 24.35
C LYS A 153 -1.42 4.67 25.06
N THR A 154 -1.45 4.65 26.40
CA THR A 154 -2.11 5.68 27.21
C THR A 154 -1.36 7.02 27.12
N ALA A 155 -0.02 6.96 27.13
CA ALA A 155 0.84 8.12 26.95
C ALA A 155 0.65 8.76 25.57
N PHE A 156 0.58 7.94 24.50
CA PHE A 156 0.32 8.47 23.15
C PHE A 156 -1.04 9.19 23.08
N SER A 157 -2.09 8.63 23.69
CA SER A 157 -3.43 9.23 23.66
C SER A 157 -3.52 10.55 24.45
N ALA A 158 -2.74 10.68 25.53
CA ALA A 158 -2.71 11.86 26.39
C ALA A 158 -1.84 13.01 25.85
N MET A 159 -0.94 12.75 24.90
CA MET A 159 -0.06 13.77 24.32
C MET A 159 -0.84 14.84 23.52
N PRO A 160 -0.34 16.10 23.50
CA PRO A 160 -0.83 17.13 22.59
C PRO A 160 -0.78 16.69 21.12
N THR A 161 -1.73 17.16 20.31
CA THR A 161 -1.85 16.75 18.91
C THR A 161 -0.58 16.99 18.08
N GLU A 162 0.13 18.10 18.29
CA GLU A 162 1.36 18.39 17.56
C GLU A 162 2.48 17.40 17.85
N GLU A 163 2.62 16.99 19.11
CA GLU A 163 3.62 16.01 19.53
C GLU A 163 3.31 14.62 18.95
N ARG A 164 2.02 14.24 18.94
CA ARG A 164 1.57 13.00 18.30
C ARG A 164 1.91 12.97 16.81
N GLU A 165 1.64 14.05 16.08
CA GLU A 165 1.96 14.10 14.65
C GLU A 165 3.46 14.03 14.39
N ARG A 166 4.30 14.68 15.21
CA ARG A 166 5.76 14.56 15.11
C ARG A 166 6.23 13.13 15.34
N LEU A 167 5.65 12.43 16.30
CA LEU A 167 5.95 11.02 16.56
C LEU A 167 5.53 10.13 15.37
N VAL A 168 4.34 10.38 14.82
CA VAL A 168 3.82 9.67 13.64
C VAL A 168 4.73 9.89 12.43
N ASP A 169 5.21 11.11 12.19
CA ASP A 169 6.16 11.41 11.12
C ASP A 169 7.50 10.68 11.33
N LYS A 170 7.98 10.56 12.58
CA LYS A 170 9.18 9.81 12.93
C LYS A 170 9.03 8.30 12.65
N VAL A 171 7.89 7.72 13.01
CA VAL A 171 7.58 6.30 12.72
C VAL A 171 7.45 6.08 11.22
N LEU A 172 6.78 7.01 10.50
CA LEU A 172 6.64 6.94 9.05
C LEU A 172 7.99 7.00 8.34
N ALA A 173 8.90 7.88 8.78
CA ALA A 173 10.25 7.96 8.24
C ALA A 173 11.01 6.64 8.42
N ARG A 174 10.93 6.03 9.61
CA ARG A 174 11.53 4.72 9.87
C ARG A 174 10.90 3.62 9.00
N TYR A 175 9.59 3.63 8.85
CA TYR A 175 8.86 2.66 8.02
C TYR A 175 9.25 2.76 6.54
N ILE A 176 9.44 3.97 6.03
CA ILE A 176 9.92 4.23 4.66
C ILE A 176 11.34 3.67 4.45
N GLU A 177 12.25 3.92 5.40
CA GLU A 177 13.61 3.39 5.37
C GLU A 177 13.64 1.85 5.36
N GLU A 178 12.80 1.23 6.19
CA GLU A 178 12.70 -0.23 6.24
C GLU A 178 12.10 -0.82 4.96
N ILE A 179 11.08 -0.19 4.36
CA ILE A 179 10.56 -0.63 3.05
C ILE A 179 11.66 -0.55 1.99
N GLN A 180 12.45 0.53 1.97
CA GLN A 180 13.56 0.67 1.04
C GLN A 180 14.58 -0.46 1.23
N THR A 181 14.89 -0.79 2.49
CA THR A 181 15.79 -1.89 2.84
C THR A 181 15.25 -3.26 2.38
N VAL A 182 13.96 -3.53 2.58
CA VAL A 182 13.29 -4.74 2.08
C VAL A 182 13.37 -4.81 0.55
N PHE A 183 13.10 -3.70 -0.12
CA PHE A 183 13.19 -3.64 -1.57
C PHE A 183 14.61 -3.96 -2.05
N ASP A 184 15.62 -3.29 -1.52
CA ASP A 184 17.00 -3.47 -1.95
C ASP A 184 17.55 -4.87 -1.62
N LYS A 185 17.10 -5.47 -0.52
CA LYS A 185 17.45 -6.84 -0.13
C LYS A 185 16.90 -7.89 -1.08
N TYR A 186 15.66 -7.75 -1.53
CA TYR A 186 14.97 -8.81 -2.29
C TYR A 186 14.84 -8.55 -3.79
N LYS A 187 15.11 -7.32 -4.29
CA LYS A 187 14.89 -6.96 -5.71
C LYS A 187 15.54 -7.93 -6.70
N VAL A 188 16.78 -8.36 -6.48
CA VAL A 188 17.48 -9.27 -7.39
C VAL A 188 16.88 -10.68 -7.34
N VAL A 189 16.54 -11.16 -6.15
CA VAL A 189 15.91 -12.49 -5.95
C VAL A 189 14.52 -12.53 -6.58
N CYS A 190 13.81 -11.41 -6.57
CA CYS A 190 12.50 -11.25 -7.21
C CYS A 190 12.59 -10.99 -8.73
N GLY A 191 13.80 -10.98 -9.28
CA GLY A 191 14.11 -10.83 -10.70
C GLY A 191 13.97 -9.40 -11.25
N CYS A 192 14.10 -8.40 -10.39
CA CYS A 192 14.36 -7.02 -10.80
C CYS A 192 15.85 -6.83 -11.12
N SER A 193 16.16 -5.81 -11.91
CA SER A 193 17.56 -5.40 -12.15
C SER A 193 18.24 -4.97 -10.84
N PRO A 194 19.55 -5.20 -10.65
CA PRO A 194 20.31 -4.64 -9.54
C PRO A 194 20.20 -3.11 -9.44
N ASP A 195 20.05 -2.43 -10.58
CA ASP A 195 19.91 -0.97 -10.67
C ASP A 195 18.46 -0.50 -10.48
N ALA A 196 17.51 -1.41 -10.27
CA ALA A 196 16.13 -1.04 -9.98
C ALA A 196 16.07 -0.20 -8.70
N LYS A 197 15.26 0.85 -8.76
CA LYS A 197 15.03 1.81 -7.67
C LYS A 197 13.56 1.84 -7.32
N LEU A 198 13.29 1.92 -6.02
CA LEU A 198 11.96 2.18 -5.50
C LEU A 198 11.74 3.69 -5.40
N GLU A 199 10.67 4.16 -6.03
CA GLU A 199 10.21 5.54 -5.97
C GLU A 199 9.10 5.65 -4.91
N ILE A 200 9.35 6.45 -3.88
CA ILE A 200 8.39 6.66 -2.78
C ILE A 200 7.80 8.06 -2.93
N LEU A 201 6.49 8.13 -3.15
CA LEU A 201 5.71 9.35 -3.36
C LEU A 201 4.84 9.71 -2.15
#